data_AF-A0A2V7QH66-F1
#
_entry.id   AF-A0A2V7QH66-F1
#
_cell.length_a   1.000
_cell.length_b   1.000
_cell.length_c   1.000
_cell.angle_alpha   90.00
_cell.angle_beta   90.00
_cell.angle_gamma   90.00
#
_symmetry.space_group_name_H-M   'P 1'
#
loop_
_entity.id
_entity.type
_entity.pdbx_description
1 polymer ?
#
loop_
_entity_poly.entity_id
_entity_poly.type
_entity_poly.pdbx_seq_one_letter_code
_entity_poly.pdbx_strand_id
1 'polypeptide(L)'
;MIGQLAFRNIAYRPWRSLLLFVGYGIGVAVMIVLLSIGEAMLSQARNEKLVGGGTITVLPEGLDIEVMKTGGIGGLFFSIDHAPFLYRQVFASPRYRAEIEAVAPQIEGRLLYARTADGREYPVHATGEIPSATRSVGAAAEIVAGKWENDHGDRRWSAPSPPELINEIDHFHLPSDSVANRDTWAEWHYFNVLSPDQKRWAFISFIIGGDVTGTKWGGKLAITLREQNGATRRFGATLDRSRIRFSTADANLVFGDSRVTVLPDGDYDVRASAREENGGGSRLSVHLRVRPAPYAYFPGISMSSGGGGGGGGFVSGYTVPALRASAMGTLCVDAKCEQFIDAQAYHDHNWGVWRGVTWDWGASRAGQYTLLYGRVYPGGGDSAVSIPPALVYLIDSLGFRAVFRPKVISYDDGRTLRVGSAQIRVPSHASFEDAHGNDTLRVD
;
A
#
# COMPACT_ATOMS: atom_id res chain seq x y z
N MET A 1 61.89 45.75 18.95
CA MET A 1 62.93 44.78 18.53
C MET A 1 62.42 43.77 17.49
N ILE A 2 61.26 43.12 17.68
CA ILE A 2 60.68 42.15 16.72
C ILE A 2 60.28 42.79 15.37
N GLY A 3 59.65 43.97 15.38
CA GLY A 3 59.24 44.65 14.14
C GLY A 3 60.41 45.09 13.23
N GLN A 4 61.54 45.48 13.81
CA GLN A 4 62.75 45.84 13.05
C GLN A 4 63.44 44.62 12.42
N LEU A 5 63.39 43.46 13.08
CA LEU A 5 63.90 42.20 12.53
C LEU A 5 63.02 41.67 11.39
N ALA A 6 61.69 41.80 11.50
CA ALA A 6 60.76 41.40 10.46
C ALA A 6 60.93 42.23 9.17
N PHE A 7 61.03 43.56 9.29
CA PHE A 7 61.23 44.45 8.13
C PHE A 7 62.57 44.21 7.43
N ARG A 8 63.63 43.91 8.20
CA ARG A 8 64.96 43.64 7.63
C ARG A 8 65.00 42.33 6.84
N ASN A 9 64.21 41.33 7.24
CA ASN A 9 64.09 40.05 6.53
C ASN A 9 63.31 40.20 5.19
N ILE A 10 62.32 41.10 5.16
CA ILE A 10 61.58 41.45 3.93
C ILE A 10 62.51 42.13 2.92
N ALA A 11 63.37 43.05 3.37
CA ALA A 11 64.31 43.77 2.52
C ALA A 11 65.44 42.90 1.95
N TYR A 12 65.89 41.87 2.70
CA TYR A 12 67.03 41.02 2.29
C TYR A 12 66.66 39.90 1.30
N ARG A 13 65.40 39.47 1.26
CA ARG A 13 64.90 38.41 0.36
C ARG A 13 63.54 38.81 -0.24
N PRO A 14 63.52 39.82 -1.12
CA PRO A 14 62.29 40.44 -1.62
C PRO A 14 61.39 39.44 -2.35
N TRP A 15 61.97 38.54 -3.15
CA TRP A 15 61.21 37.57 -3.94
C TRP A 15 60.51 36.49 -3.11
N ARG A 16 61.16 36.00 -2.04
CA ARG A 16 60.53 35.03 -1.13
C ARG A 16 59.41 35.66 -0.31
N SER A 17 59.60 36.90 0.12
CA SER A 17 58.59 37.65 0.86
C SER A 17 57.39 37.95 -0.04
N LEU A 18 57.61 38.38 -1.28
CA LEU A 18 56.55 38.58 -2.28
C LEU A 18 55.75 37.29 -2.50
N LEU A 19 56.43 36.16 -2.71
CA LEU A 19 55.78 34.87 -2.94
C LEU A 19 54.96 34.40 -1.73
N LEU A 20 55.45 34.62 -0.50
CA LEU A 20 54.70 34.33 0.73
C LEU A 20 53.48 35.26 0.91
N PHE A 21 53.62 36.56 0.66
CA PHE A 21 52.50 37.50 0.75
C PHE A 21 51.43 37.23 -0.33
N VAL A 22 51.84 36.91 -1.54
CA VAL A 22 50.92 36.51 -2.63
C VAL A 22 50.24 35.17 -2.28
N GLY A 23 51.00 34.18 -1.82
CA GLY A 23 50.44 32.89 -1.40
C GLY A 23 49.46 33.02 -0.24
N TYR A 24 49.79 33.85 0.76
CA TYR A 24 48.89 34.16 1.87
C TYR A 24 47.64 34.92 1.40
N GLY A 25 47.80 35.93 0.54
CA GLY A 25 46.68 36.68 -0.03
C GLY A 25 45.73 35.81 -0.85
N ILE A 26 46.28 34.90 -1.68
CA ILE A 26 45.47 33.93 -2.42
C ILE A 26 44.77 32.96 -1.46
N GLY A 27 45.47 32.44 -0.45
CA GLY A 27 44.88 31.55 0.55
C GLY A 27 43.72 32.20 1.30
N VAL A 28 43.89 33.45 1.73
CA VAL A 28 42.83 34.23 2.40
C VAL A 28 41.67 34.53 1.44
N ALA A 29 41.96 34.91 0.19
CA ALA A 29 40.93 35.18 -0.81
C ALA A 29 40.09 33.92 -1.12
N VAL A 30 40.73 32.76 -1.27
CA VAL A 30 40.05 31.47 -1.44
C VAL A 30 39.19 31.15 -0.21
N MET A 31 39.71 31.36 0.99
CA MET A 31 38.96 31.11 2.22
C MET A 31 37.73 32.02 2.36
N ILE A 32 37.85 33.31 2.00
CA ILE A 32 36.73 34.27 1.97
C ILE A 32 35.68 33.84 0.94
N VAL A 33 36.12 33.44 -0.26
CA VAL A 33 35.20 32.96 -1.30
C VAL A 33 34.46 31.70 -0.82
N LEU A 34 35.15 30.73 -0.22
CA LEU A 34 34.53 29.52 0.31
C LEU A 34 33.54 29.81 1.46
N LEU A 35 33.88 30.74 2.36
CA LEU A 35 32.96 31.20 3.41
C LEU A 35 31.72 31.89 2.83
N SER A 36 31.90 32.73 1.81
CA SER A 36 30.78 33.42 1.15
C SER A 36 29.86 32.48 0.37
N ILE A 37 30.42 31.41 -0.24
CA ILE A 37 29.63 30.34 -0.87
C ILE A 37 28.85 29.57 0.20
N GLY A 38 29.50 29.26 1.34
CA GLY A 38 28.83 28.61 2.47
C GLY A 38 27.66 29.42 3.01
N GLU A 39 27.82 30.74 3.13
CA GLU A 39 26.77 31.65 3.60
C GLU A 39 25.63 31.81 2.57
N ALA A 40 25.96 31.85 1.28
CA ALA A 40 24.96 31.84 0.19
C ALA A 40 24.16 30.53 0.13
N MET A 41 24.84 29.39 0.31
CA MET A 41 24.18 28.07 0.41
C MET A 41 23.31 27.98 1.66
N LEU A 42 23.77 28.50 2.81
CA LEU A 42 22.99 28.54 4.05
C LEU A 42 21.76 29.47 3.90
N SER A 43 21.91 30.60 3.21
CA SER A 43 20.80 31.52 2.91
C SER A 43 19.80 30.93 1.92
N GLN A 44 20.25 30.16 0.93
CA GLN A 44 19.37 29.42 0.03
C GLN A 44 18.63 28.30 0.77
N ALA A 45 19.31 27.56 1.65
CA ALA A 45 18.69 26.53 2.47
C ALA A 45 17.66 27.10 3.47
N ARG A 46 17.86 28.33 3.95
CA ARG A 46 16.90 29.05 4.81
C ARG A 46 15.71 29.65 4.06
N ASN A 47 15.71 29.63 2.73
CA ASN A 47 14.61 30.20 1.95
C ASN A 47 13.41 29.24 1.99
N GLU A 48 12.40 29.58 2.79
CA GLU A 48 11.16 28.80 3.00
C GLU A 48 10.40 28.50 1.70
N LYS A 49 10.71 29.20 0.60
CA LYS A 49 10.03 29.08 -0.70
C LYS A 49 10.48 27.91 -1.59
N LEU A 50 11.50 27.14 -1.20
CA LEU A 50 12.04 26.06 -2.04
C LEU A 50 11.42 24.68 -1.79
N VAL A 51 10.48 24.56 -0.86
CA VAL A 51 9.63 23.37 -0.71
C VAL A 51 8.20 23.89 -0.72
N GLY A 52 7.38 23.41 -1.67
CA GLY A 52 6.03 23.90 -1.95
C GLY A 52 5.25 24.32 -0.70
N GLY A 53 4.81 25.58 -0.69
CA GLY A 53 4.31 26.31 0.47
C GLY A 53 3.02 25.76 1.07
N GLY A 54 3.15 24.85 2.02
CA GLY A 54 2.08 24.42 2.92
C GLY A 54 2.54 24.43 4.38
N THR A 55 1.60 24.51 5.31
CA THR A 55 1.86 24.48 6.77
C THR A 55 2.46 23.14 7.23
N ILE A 56 2.29 22.07 6.45
CA ILE A 56 2.77 20.70 6.75
C ILE A 56 3.37 20.10 5.47
N THR A 57 4.59 19.57 5.56
CA THR A 57 5.24 18.77 4.50
C THR A 57 5.41 17.33 4.99
N VAL A 58 5.03 16.37 4.17
CA VAL A 58 5.16 14.93 4.47
C VAL A 58 6.35 14.37 3.73
N LEU A 59 7.25 13.69 4.44
CA LEU A 59 8.43 13.03 3.89
C LEU A 59 8.49 11.57 4.33
N PRO A 60 9.17 10.69 3.56
CA PRO A 60 9.43 9.34 4.02
C PRO A 60 10.19 9.32 5.35
N GLU A 61 9.91 8.30 6.16
CA GLU A 61 10.54 8.11 7.46
C GLU A 61 12.07 8.04 7.35
N GLY A 62 12.78 8.75 8.24
CA GLY A 62 14.25 8.79 8.27
C GLY A 62 14.91 9.85 7.39
N LEU A 63 14.12 10.67 6.67
CA LEU A 63 14.63 11.81 5.90
C LEU A 63 14.48 13.14 6.63
N ASP A 64 15.57 13.89 6.66
CA ASP A 64 15.61 15.25 7.21
C ASP A 64 15.45 16.28 6.08
N ILE A 65 14.60 17.29 6.32
CA ILE A 65 14.41 18.45 5.45
C ILE A 65 15.75 19.18 5.20
N GLU A 66 16.65 19.22 6.20
CA GLU A 66 17.95 19.88 6.07
C GLU A 66 18.90 19.14 5.11
N VAL A 67 18.79 17.81 5.03
CA VAL A 67 19.59 16.98 4.09
C VAL A 67 19.13 17.19 2.65
N MET A 68 17.83 17.42 2.41
CA MET A 68 17.31 17.76 1.08
C MET A 68 17.72 19.17 0.64
N LYS A 69 17.75 20.13 1.57
CA LYS A 69 18.05 21.55 1.28
C LYS A 69 19.52 21.85 1.06
N THR A 70 20.43 21.07 1.64
CA THR A 70 21.88 21.33 1.59
C THR A 70 22.59 20.74 0.36
N GLY A 71 21.86 20.08 -0.55
CA GLY A 71 22.42 19.54 -1.80
C GLY A 71 23.46 18.42 -1.61
N GLY A 72 23.63 17.91 -0.37
CA GLY A 72 24.60 16.85 -0.05
C GLY A 72 24.32 15.54 -0.78
N ILE A 73 23.12 15.38 -1.35
CA ILE A 73 22.76 14.26 -2.21
C ILE A 73 21.93 14.76 -3.40
N GLY A 74 22.56 15.54 -4.29
CA GLY A 74 21.95 16.01 -5.54
C GLY A 74 21.59 14.84 -6.46
N GLY A 75 20.38 14.32 -6.33
CA GLY A 75 19.84 13.25 -7.20
C GLY A 75 18.98 12.20 -6.51
N LEU A 76 18.74 12.26 -5.19
CA LEU A 76 17.82 11.32 -4.55
C LEU A 76 16.37 11.76 -4.79
N PHE A 77 15.65 10.95 -5.58
CA PHE A 77 14.20 11.00 -5.71
C PHE A 77 13.58 10.08 -4.68
N PHE A 78 12.65 10.61 -3.90
CA PHE A 78 11.88 9.82 -2.95
C PHE A 78 10.42 9.80 -3.36
N SER A 79 9.83 8.60 -3.38
CA SER A 79 8.40 8.43 -3.49
C SER A 79 7.81 8.20 -2.11
N ILE A 80 6.60 8.70 -1.90
CA ILE A 80 5.79 8.31 -0.75
C ILE A 80 5.03 7.06 -1.18
N ASP A 81 5.35 5.93 -0.56
CA ASP A 81 4.60 4.69 -0.79
C ASP A 81 3.13 4.89 -0.44
N HIS A 82 2.25 4.40 -1.31
CA HIS A 82 0.81 4.59 -1.18
C HIS A 82 0.36 6.07 -1.07
N ALA A 83 1.09 7.01 -1.70
CA ALA A 83 0.69 8.43 -1.77
C ALA A 83 -0.79 8.68 -2.15
N PRO A 84 -1.38 7.95 -3.13
CA PRO A 84 -2.81 8.13 -3.42
C PRO A 84 -3.71 7.77 -2.24
N PHE A 85 -3.36 6.74 -1.45
CA PHE A 85 -4.09 6.39 -0.24
C PHE A 85 -3.98 7.51 0.80
N LEU A 86 -2.78 8.01 1.08
CA LEU A 86 -2.59 9.10 2.05
C LEU A 86 -3.34 10.36 1.64
N TYR A 87 -3.30 10.70 0.35
CA TYR A 87 -4.09 11.81 -0.18
C TYR A 87 -5.58 11.57 0.02
N ARG A 88 -6.14 10.44 -0.45
CA ARG A 88 -7.58 10.18 -0.46
C ARG A 88 -8.17 9.88 0.93
N GLN A 89 -7.45 9.15 1.78
CA GLN A 89 -7.92 8.61 3.05
C GLN A 89 -7.47 9.41 4.27
N VAL A 90 -6.44 10.24 4.13
CA VAL A 90 -5.95 11.11 5.22
C VAL A 90 -6.24 12.56 4.84
N PHE A 91 -5.47 13.15 3.93
CA PHE A 91 -5.44 14.60 3.77
C PHE A 91 -6.69 15.20 3.09
N ALA A 92 -7.23 14.53 2.07
CA ALA A 92 -8.46 14.93 1.37
C ALA A 92 -9.71 14.18 1.89
N SER A 93 -9.58 13.49 3.03
CA SER A 93 -10.68 12.70 3.59
C SER A 93 -11.80 13.59 4.13
N PRO A 94 -13.05 13.08 4.18
CA PRO A 94 -14.14 13.78 4.84
C PRO A 94 -13.88 14.11 6.31
N ARG A 95 -13.01 13.35 6.98
CA ARG A 95 -12.69 13.48 8.41
C ARG A 95 -12.03 14.81 8.75
N TYR A 96 -11.13 15.31 7.89
CA TYR A 96 -10.31 16.49 8.17
C TYR A 96 -10.71 17.71 7.32
N ARG A 97 -11.92 17.71 6.76
CA ARG A 97 -12.39 18.79 5.86
C ARG A 97 -12.47 20.16 6.57
N ALA A 98 -12.62 20.20 7.89
CA ALA A 98 -12.67 21.45 8.65
C ALA A 98 -11.27 21.99 8.98
N GLU A 99 -10.26 21.12 8.99
CA GLU A 99 -8.89 21.41 9.40
C GLU A 99 -7.94 21.58 8.21
N ILE A 100 -8.23 20.92 7.08
CA ILE A 100 -7.40 20.93 5.87
C ILE A 100 -8.18 21.60 4.74
N GLU A 101 -7.73 22.79 4.36
CA GLU A 101 -8.35 23.57 3.28
C GLU A 101 -8.01 23.00 1.88
N ALA A 102 -6.73 22.72 1.64
CA ALA A 102 -6.24 22.21 0.36
C ALA A 102 -4.99 21.36 0.51
N VAL A 103 -4.79 20.43 -0.43
CA VAL A 103 -3.66 19.48 -0.45
C VAL A 103 -3.13 19.41 -1.88
N ALA A 104 -1.84 19.68 -2.07
CA ALA A 104 -1.20 19.65 -3.39
C ALA A 104 -0.14 18.53 -3.45
N PRO A 105 -0.42 17.39 -4.10
CA PRO A 105 0.59 16.36 -4.33
C PRO A 105 1.55 16.80 -5.44
N GLN A 106 2.84 16.63 -5.19
CA GLN A 106 3.90 17.04 -6.12
C GLN A 106 5.00 15.99 -6.21
N ILE A 107 5.60 15.88 -7.40
CA ILE A 107 6.87 15.22 -7.66
C ILE A 107 7.81 16.31 -8.13
N GLU A 108 8.88 16.58 -7.39
CA GLU A 108 9.76 17.72 -7.66
C GLU A 108 11.15 17.28 -8.15
N GLY A 109 11.70 18.04 -9.11
CA GLY A 109 13.12 18.01 -9.44
C GLY A 109 13.61 16.78 -10.19
N ARG A 110 12.72 15.97 -10.82
CA ARG A 110 13.09 14.72 -11.50
C ARG A 110 14.04 14.98 -12.67
N LEU A 111 15.24 14.43 -12.62
CA LEU A 111 16.20 14.53 -13.72
C LEU A 111 15.69 13.70 -14.91
N LEU A 112 15.42 14.38 -16.02
CA LEU A 112 15.08 13.80 -17.31
C LEU A 112 16.09 14.29 -18.36
N TYR A 113 16.11 13.62 -19.51
CA TYR A 113 16.89 14.05 -20.67
C TYR A 113 15.92 14.41 -21.80
N ALA A 114 15.86 15.69 -22.14
CA ALA A 114 15.08 16.17 -23.26
C ALA A 114 15.91 16.04 -24.53
N ARG A 115 15.40 15.29 -25.52
CA ARG A 115 16.02 15.17 -26.84
C ARG A 115 15.33 16.13 -27.82
N THR A 116 16.10 17.04 -28.41
CA THR A 116 15.61 17.96 -29.44
C THR A 116 15.49 17.26 -30.80
N ALA A 117 14.76 17.88 -31.74
CA ALA A 117 14.50 17.29 -33.06
C ALA A 117 15.77 17.03 -33.90
N ASP A 118 16.86 17.76 -33.62
CA ASP A 118 18.20 17.57 -34.19
C ASP A 118 19.02 16.46 -33.49
N GLY A 119 18.42 15.75 -32.52
CA GLY A 119 19.03 14.61 -31.83
C GLY A 119 19.92 14.98 -30.64
N ARG A 120 20.05 16.26 -30.28
CA ARG A 120 20.85 16.68 -29.11
C ARG A 120 20.07 16.44 -27.82
N GLU A 121 20.77 16.03 -26.77
CA GLU A 121 20.17 15.77 -25.46
C GLU A 121 20.58 16.83 -24.44
N TYR A 122 19.61 17.30 -23.66
CA TYR A 122 19.80 18.26 -22.59
C TYR A 122 19.28 17.67 -21.28
N PRO A 123 20.06 17.70 -20.19
CA PRO A 123 19.54 17.39 -18.87
C PRO A 123 18.52 18.47 -18.48
N VAL A 124 17.35 18.05 -18.01
CA VAL A 124 16.28 18.93 -17.53
C VAL A 124 15.78 18.42 -16.18
N HIS A 125 15.37 19.34 -15.31
CA HIS A 125 14.63 19.00 -14.09
C HIS A 125 13.15 19.14 -14.36
N ALA A 126 12.39 18.08 -14.13
CA ALA A 126 10.97 18.01 -14.34
C ALA A 126 10.22 17.91 -13.01
N THR A 127 9.18 18.73 -12.88
CA THR A 127 8.23 18.68 -11.77
C THR A 127 6.88 18.24 -12.32
N GLY A 128 6.21 17.36 -11.60
CA GLY A 128 4.84 16.93 -11.86
C GLY A 128 3.95 17.29 -10.68
N GLU A 129 2.75 17.78 -10.95
CA GLU A 129 1.80 18.19 -9.93
C GLU A 129 0.39 18.09 -10.47
N ILE A 130 -0.61 18.11 -9.57
CA ILE A 130 -2.01 18.26 -9.98
C ILE A 130 -2.33 19.76 -10.08
N PRO A 131 -2.52 20.33 -11.30
CA PRO A 131 -2.50 21.79 -11.47
C PRO A 131 -3.54 22.55 -10.65
N SER A 132 -4.76 22.02 -10.54
CA SER A 132 -5.82 22.61 -9.70
C SER A 132 -5.52 22.52 -8.20
N ALA A 133 -4.89 21.44 -7.75
CA ALA A 133 -4.54 21.24 -6.35
C ALA A 133 -3.44 22.23 -5.93
N THR A 134 -2.41 22.40 -6.77
CA THR A 134 -1.35 23.40 -6.58
C THR A 134 -1.92 24.83 -6.57
N ARG A 135 -2.86 25.15 -7.47
CA ARG A 135 -3.55 26.45 -7.44
C ARG A 135 -4.29 26.69 -6.13
N SER A 136 -4.91 25.65 -5.58
CA SER A 136 -5.72 25.73 -4.35
C SER A 136 -4.87 26.03 -3.11
N VAL A 137 -3.60 25.63 -3.10
CA VAL A 137 -2.64 25.99 -2.03
C VAL A 137 -1.88 27.29 -2.33
N GLY A 138 -2.22 28.01 -3.40
CA GLY A 138 -1.58 29.27 -3.78
C GLY A 138 -0.16 29.13 -4.36
N ALA A 139 0.23 27.94 -4.81
CA ALA A 139 1.59 27.64 -5.27
C ALA A 139 1.72 27.47 -6.80
N ALA A 140 0.77 28.02 -7.56
CA ALA A 140 0.71 27.83 -9.02
C ALA A 140 1.99 28.32 -9.71
N ALA A 141 2.59 27.47 -10.54
CA ALA A 141 3.76 27.85 -11.34
C ALA A 141 3.41 28.86 -12.44
N GLU A 142 4.36 29.74 -12.75
CA GLU A 142 4.27 30.59 -13.94
C GLU A 142 4.50 29.74 -15.19
N ILE A 143 3.52 29.75 -16.10
CA ILE A 143 3.58 28.96 -17.34
C ILE A 143 4.18 29.80 -18.45
N VAL A 144 5.43 29.53 -18.81
CA VAL A 144 6.14 30.21 -19.90
C VAL A 144 5.59 29.81 -21.28
N ALA A 145 5.16 28.57 -21.44
CA ALA A 145 4.59 28.05 -22.68
C ALA A 145 3.61 26.90 -22.42
N GLY A 146 2.56 26.82 -23.25
CA GLY A 146 1.56 25.74 -23.20
C GLY A 146 0.43 25.99 -22.20
N LYS A 147 -0.22 24.91 -21.76
CA LYS A 147 -1.27 24.92 -20.75
C LYS A 147 -0.94 23.90 -19.66
N TRP A 148 -1.29 24.25 -18.43
CA TRP A 148 -1.12 23.39 -17.25
C TRP A 148 -2.46 23.25 -16.52
N GLU A 149 -3.24 22.30 -17.02
CA GLU A 149 -4.62 22.01 -16.61
C GLU A 149 -4.71 20.53 -16.21
N ASN A 150 -5.63 20.19 -15.31
CA ASN A 150 -5.83 18.80 -14.92
C ASN A 150 -6.15 17.94 -16.14
N ASP A 151 -5.56 16.76 -16.21
CA ASP A 151 -5.91 15.73 -17.18
C ASP A 151 -6.72 14.58 -16.56
N HIS A 152 -6.97 13.54 -17.36
CA HIS A 152 -7.67 12.34 -16.92
C HIS A 152 -6.88 11.58 -15.84
N GLY A 153 -5.55 11.57 -15.92
CA GLY A 153 -4.65 10.97 -14.95
C GLY A 153 -4.74 11.67 -13.59
N ASP A 154 -4.72 13.00 -13.58
CA ASP A 154 -4.85 13.80 -12.36
C ASP A 154 -6.18 13.54 -11.64
N ARG A 155 -7.28 13.48 -12.40
CA ARG A 155 -8.59 13.15 -11.83
C ARG A 155 -8.64 11.71 -11.34
N ARG A 156 -8.10 10.74 -12.08
CA ARG A 156 -8.02 9.34 -11.61
C ARG A 156 -7.18 9.21 -10.36
N TRP A 157 -6.10 9.97 -10.25
CA TRP A 157 -5.20 9.95 -9.10
C TRP A 157 -5.86 10.57 -7.86
N SER A 158 -6.51 11.73 -7.99
CA SER A 158 -7.10 12.45 -6.84
C SER A 158 -8.49 11.94 -6.44
N ALA A 159 -9.33 11.60 -7.41
CA ALA A 159 -10.71 11.21 -7.23
C ALA A 159 -11.11 10.13 -8.26
N PRO A 160 -10.57 8.89 -8.14
CA PRO A 160 -10.96 7.80 -9.02
C PRO A 160 -12.46 7.52 -8.88
N SER A 161 -13.10 7.15 -9.99
CA SER A 161 -14.42 6.51 -9.93
C SER A 161 -14.33 5.18 -9.15
N PRO A 162 -15.44 4.69 -8.57
CA PRO A 162 -15.45 3.42 -7.86
C PRO A 162 -14.79 2.24 -8.62
N PRO A 163 -15.11 1.96 -9.90
CA PRO A 163 -14.44 0.87 -10.62
C PRO A 163 -12.96 1.16 -10.90
N GLU A 164 -12.55 2.41 -11.11
CA GLU A 164 -11.13 2.73 -11.28
C GLU A 164 -10.32 2.45 -10.02
N LEU A 165 -10.87 2.77 -8.84
CA LEU A 165 -10.24 2.48 -7.55
C LEU A 165 -10.12 0.97 -7.33
N ILE A 166 -11.21 0.23 -7.55
CA ILE A 166 -11.21 -1.23 -7.37
C ILE A 166 -10.20 -1.89 -8.31
N ASN A 167 -10.23 -1.56 -9.61
CA ASN A 167 -9.28 -2.12 -10.56
C ASN A 167 -7.82 -1.72 -10.27
N GLU A 168 -7.59 -0.52 -9.72
CA GLU A 168 -6.26 -0.09 -9.29
C GLU A 168 -5.72 -0.97 -8.14
N ILE A 169 -6.55 -1.33 -7.16
CA ILE A 169 -6.06 -2.01 -5.94
C ILE A 169 -6.26 -3.53 -5.93
N ASP A 170 -7.05 -4.10 -6.84
CA ASP A 170 -7.54 -5.48 -6.78
C ASP A 170 -7.26 -6.30 -8.06
N HIS A 171 -6.35 -5.83 -8.92
CA HIS A 171 -5.91 -6.57 -10.11
C HIS A 171 -4.96 -7.72 -9.74
N PHE A 172 -4.82 -8.69 -10.64
CA PHE A 172 -3.90 -9.82 -10.45
C PHE A 172 -2.45 -9.45 -10.73
N HIS A 173 -1.52 -10.20 -10.16
CA HIS A 173 -0.10 -9.94 -10.24
C HIS A 173 0.65 -11.05 -10.99
N LEU A 174 1.76 -10.66 -11.61
CA LEU A 174 2.74 -11.61 -12.13
C LEU A 174 3.95 -11.65 -11.18
N PRO A 175 4.43 -12.83 -10.77
CA PRO A 175 5.67 -12.91 -10.00
C PRO A 175 6.82 -12.36 -10.83
N SER A 176 7.64 -11.49 -10.25
CA SER A 176 8.83 -10.96 -10.91
C SER A 176 9.89 -12.03 -11.14
N ASP A 177 10.87 -11.71 -11.98
CA ASP A 177 11.91 -12.68 -12.29
C ASP A 177 12.84 -13.05 -11.11
N SER A 178 12.86 -12.20 -10.08
CA SER A 178 13.65 -12.43 -8.88
C SER A 178 12.93 -13.24 -7.81
N VAL A 179 11.65 -13.62 -7.99
CA VAL A 179 10.91 -14.36 -6.95
C VAL A 179 11.42 -15.80 -6.84
N ALA A 180 11.71 -16.25 -5.61
CA ALA A 180 12.04 -17.63 -5.31
C ALA A 180 10.78 -18.51 -5.17
N ASN A 181 10.88 -19.82 -5.44
CA ASN A 181 9.78 -20.78 -5.34
C ASN A 181 8.50 -20.38 -6.11
N ARG A 182 8.65 -19.82 -7.32
CA ARG A 182 7.51 -19.37 -8.17
C ARG A 182 6.48 -20.45 -8.45
N ASP A 183 6.88 -21.72 -8.41
CA ASP A 183 5.99 -22.89 -8.51
C ASP A 183 4.97 -22.98 -7.36
N THR A 184 5.18 -22.23 -6.27
CA THR A 184 4.26 -22.11 -5.14
C THR A 184 3.57 -20.75 -5.05
N TRP A 185 3.63 -19.98 -6.14
CA TRP A 185 2.80 -18.79 -6.28
C TRP A 185 1.33 -19.17 -6.13
N ALA A 186 0.59 -18.40 -5.36
CA ALA A 186 -0.86 -18.44 -5.36
C ALA A 186 -1.41 -17.04 -5.15
N GLU A 187 -2.54 -16.80 -5.79
CA GLU A 187 -3.25 -15.54 -5.72
C GLU A 187 -4.75 -15.82 -5.75
N TRP A 188 -5.52 -15.10 -4.95
CA TRP A 188 -6.94 -15.38 -4.85
C TRP A 188 -7.81 -14.17 -4.52
N HIS A 189 -8.97 -14.11 -5.16
CA HIS A 189 -10.10 -13.38 -4.60
C HIS A 189 -10.80 -14.25 -3.54
N TYR A 190 -11.10 -13.66 -2.40
CA TYR A 190 -11.85 -14.29 -1.33
C TYR A 190 -13.00 -13.39 -0.90
N PHE A 191 -14.21 -13.93 -0.97
CA PHE A 191 -15.44 -13.30 -0.52
C PHE A 191 -15.99 -14.05 0.68
N ASN A 192 -16.47 -13.31 1.67
CA ASN A 192 -17.19 -13.85 2.81
C ASN A 192 -18.54 -13.13 2.93
N VAL A 193 -19.63 -13.89 3.01
CA VAL A 193 -20.97 -13.35 3.21
C VAL A 193 -21.64 -14.05 4.38
N LEU A 194 -22.22 -13.23 5.25
CA LEU A 194 -22.99 -13.67 6.40
C LEU A 194 -24.47 -13.76 6.03
N SER A 195 -25.16 -14.82 6.45
CA SER A 195 -26.60 -14.94 6.26
C SER A 195 -27.35 -13.79 6.95
N PRO A 196 -28.56 -13.43 6.48
CA PRO A 196 -29.36 -12.37 7.11
C PRO A 196 -29.64 -12.61 8.61
N ASP A 197 -29.74 -13.86 9.03
CA ASP A 197 -29.94 -14.25 10.43
C ASP A 197 -28.63 -14.31 11.25
N GLN A 198 -27.48 -14.03 10.62
CA GLN A 198 -26.14 -14.02 11.21
C GLN A 198 -25.66 -15.35 11.78
N LYS A 199 -26.27 -16.47 11.36
CA LYS A 199 -25.93 -17.80 11.87
C LYS A 199 -25.12 -18.64 10.89
N ARG A 200 -24.92 -18.17 9.66
CA ARG A 200 -24.29 -18.94 8.59
C ARG A 200 -23.32 -18.07 7.80
N TRP A 201 -22.18 -18.64 7.46
CA TRP A 201 -21.11 -18.01 6.69
C TRP A 201 -20.91 -18.77 5.40
N ALA A 202 -20.81 -18.03 4.30
CA ALA A 202 -20.38 -18.53 3.01
C ALA A 202 -19.02 -17.92 2.66
N PHE A 203 -17.99 -18.76 2.62
CA PHE A 203 -16.65 -18.40 2.18
C PHE A 203 -16.44 -18.86 0.75
N ILE A 204 -16.11 -17.96 -0.16
CA ILE A 204 -16.00 -18.21 -1.60
C ILE A 204 -14.62 -17.75 -2.06
N SER A 205 -13.79 -18.68 -2.50
CA SER A 205 -12.40 -18.41 -2.89
C SER A 205 -12.15 -18.86 -4.31
N PHE A 206 -11.64 -17.94 -5.13
CA PHE A 206 -11.16 -18.21 -6.47
C PHE A 206 -9.65 -18.15 -6.44
N ILE A 207 -8.99 -19.31 -6.45
CA ILE A 207 -7.55 -19.42 -6.24
C ILE A 207 -6.90 -19.79 -7.56
N ILE A 208 -5.95 -18.99 -8.03
CA ILE A 208 -4.97 -19.38 -9.04
C ILE A 208 -3.67 -19.79 -8.33
N GLY A 209 -3.02 -20.83 -8.82
CA GLY A 209 -1.82 -21.36 -8.18
C GLY A 209 -0.88 -22.08 -9.13
N GLY A 210 0.42 -22.02 -8.81
CA GLY A 210 1.52 -22.44 -9.66
C GLY A 210 2.19 -21.28 -10.38
N ASP A 211 3.18 -21.59 -11.22
CA ASP A 211 3.92 -20.56 -11.97
C ASP A 211 3.07 -20.02 -13.13
N VAL A 212 2.37 -18.91 -12.87
CA VAL A 212 1.47 -18.23 -13.83
C VAL A 212 2.19 -17.57 -15.01
N THR A 213 3.52 -17.46 -14.95
CA THR A 213 4.34 -16.99 -16.09
C THR A 213 4.67 -18.13 -17.05
N GLY A 214 4.58 -19.39 -16.58
CA GLY A 214 4.82 -20.59 -17.36
C GLY A 214 3.54 -21.37 -17.71
N THR A 215 3.67 -22.69 -17.81
CA THR A 215 2.57 -23.61 -18.15
C THR A 215 2.10 -24.46 -16.98
N LYS A 216 2.83 -24.46 -15.85
CA LYS A 216 2.57 -25.31 -14.68
C LYS A 216 1.77 -24.57 -13.63
N TRP A 217 0.53 -24.24 -13.97
CA TRP A 217 -0.40 -23.58 -13.09
C TRP A 217 -1.84 -23.98 -13.42
N GLY A 218 -2.76 -23.71 -12.49
CA GLY A 218 -4.18 -23.92 -12.66
C GLY A 218 -4.95 -23.15 -11.59
N GLY A 219 -6.13 -23.63 -11.24
CA GLY A 219 -6.89 -23.00 -10.17
C GLY A 219 -7.79 -23.93 -9.39
N LYS A 220 -8.17 -23.48 -8.19
CA LYS A 220 -9.20 -24.07 -7.35
C LYS A 220 -10.28 -23.03 -7.01
N LEU A 221 -11.53 -23.35 -7.36
CA LEU A 221 -12.70 -22.73 -6.73
C LEU A 221 -12.98 -23.52 -5.44
N ALA A 222 -13.06 -22.83 -4.31
CA ALA A 222 -13.40 -23.41 -3.02
C ALA A 222 -14.54 -22.60 -2.39
N ILE A 223 -15.63 -23.28 -2.02
CA ILE A 223 -16.78 -22.67 -1.37
C ILE A 223 -17.08 -23.45 -0.10
N THR A 224 -17.01 -22.79 1.05
CA THR A 224 -17.30 -23.39 2.35
C THR A 224 -18.54 -22.75 2.95
N LEU A 225 -19.54 -23.57 3.27
CA LEU A 225 -20.69 -23.17 4.07
C LEU A 225 -20.47 -23.62 5.50
N ARG A 226 -20.57 -22.68 6.44
CA ARG A 226 -20.48 -22.95 7.87
C ARG A 226 -21.74 -22.45 8.56
N GLU A 227 -22.32 -23.26 9.41
CA GLU A 227 -23.39 -22.83 10.33
C GLU A 227 -22.82 -22.73 11.75
N GLN A 228 -23.38 -21.83 12.57
CA GLN A 228 -22.88 -21.51 13.92
C GLN A 228 -22.75 -22.77 14.79
N ASN A 229 -23.75 -23.66 14.72
CA ASN A 229 -23.83 -24.90 15.49
C ASN A 229 -23.93 -26.15 14.59
N GLY A 230 -23.70 -25.99 13.29
CA GLY A 230 -23.93 -27.05 12.29
C GLY A 230 -22.65 -27.59 11.67
N ALA A 231 -22.83 -28.53 10.75
CA ALA A 231 -21.73 -29.11 9.99
C ALA A 231 -21.14 -28.11 9.00
N THR A 232 -19.85 -28.28 8.69
CA THR A 232 -19.20 -27.55 7.60
C THR A 232 -19.38 -28.34 6.31
N ARG A 233 -19.85 -27.66 5.27
CA ARG A 233 -19.97 -28.25 3.93
C ARG A 233 -19.00 -27.57 2.98
N ARG A 234 -18.35 -28.35 2.13
CA ARG A 234 -17.32 -27.86 1.20
C ARG A 234 -17.69 -28.25 -0.22
N PHE A 235 -17.64 -27.27 -1.10
CA PHE A 235 -17.86 -27.42 -2.53
C PHE A 235 -16.61 -26.91 -3.24
N GLY A 236 -16.23 -27.58 -4.31
CA GLY A 236 -15.04 -27.17 -5.05
C GLY A 236 -15.03 -27.60 -6.50
N ALA A 237 -14.13 -26.98 -7.25
CA ALA A 237 -13.76 -27.39 -8.59
C ALA A 237 -12.29 -27.03 -8.83
N THR A 238 -11.51 -27.98 -9.33
CA THR A 238 -10.16 -27.72 -9.83
C THR A 238 -10.21 -27.56 -11.34
N LEU A 239 -9.60 -26.50 -11.86
CA LEU A 239 -9.59 -26.19 -13.29
C LEU A 239 -8.16 -26.11 -13.82
N ASP A 240 -8.00 -26.56 -15.07
CA ASP A 240 -6.81 -26.32 -15.86
C ASP A 240 -6.73 -24.84 -16.32
N ARG A 241 -5.50 -24.35 -16.54
CA ARG A 241 -5.24 -22.98 -17.00
C ARG A 241 -6.01 -22.57 -18.25
N SER A 242 -6.30 -23.49 -19.16
CA SER A 242 -7.06 -23.23 -20.39
C SER A 242 -8.50 -22.73 -20.13
N ARG A 243 -9.01 -22.93 -18.92
CA ARG A 243 -10.34 -22.48 -18.49
C ARG A 243 -10.31 -21.26 -17.58
N ILE A 244 -9.14 -20.65 -17.35
CA ILE A 244 -8.95 -19.53 -16.43
C ILE A 244 -8.38 -18.34 -17.20
N ARG A 245 -8.96 -17.16 -16.98
CA ARG A 245 -8.42 -15.89 -17.51
C ARG A 245 -8.50 -14.83 -16.42
N PHE A 246 -7.35 -14.34 -15.99
CA PHE A 246 -7.20 -13.21 -15.07
C PHE A 246 -6.64 -11.98 -15.81
N SER A 247 -6.74 -10.80 -15.19
CA SER A 247 -6.23 -9.54 -15.74
C SER A 247 -5.26 -8.89 -14.76
N THR A 248 -4.15 -8.36 -15.28
CA THR A 248 -3.20 -7.54 -14.51
C THR A 248 -3.54 -6.04 -14.59
N ALA A 249 -4.64 -5.69 -15.23
CA ALA A 249 -5.09 -4.30 -15.39
C ALA A 249 -6.42 -4.01 -14.67
N ASP A 250 -7.15 -5.07 -14.30
CA ASP A 250 -8.46 -4.99 -13.66
C ASP A 250 -8.68 -6.23 -12.78
N ALA A 251 -9.69 -6.18 -11.90
CA ALA A 251 -10.00 -7.26 -10.96
C ALA A 251 -10.91 -8.35 -11.55
N ASN A 252 -11.08 -8.41 -12.88
CA ASN A 252 -11.96 -9.41 -13.47
C ASN A 252 -11.27 -10.77 -13.55
N LEU A 253 -12.04 -11.81 -13.23
CA LEU A 253 -11.62 -13.19 -13.32
C LEU A 253 -12.69 -14.02 -14.04
N VAL A 254 -12.27 -14.77 -15.05
CA VAL A 254 -13.05 -15.88 -15.62
C VAL A 254 -12.46 -17.19 -15.10
N PHE A 255 -13.32 -18.04 -14.54
CA PHE A 255 -12.93 -19.27 -13.85
C PHE A 255 -13.87 -20.42 -14.23
N GLY A 256 -13.66 -20.98 -15.43
CA GLY A 256 -14.60 -21.91 -16.06
C GLY A 256 -15.94 -21.23 -16.31
N ASP A 257 -17.01 -21.76 -15.71
CA ASP A 257 -18.36 -21.19 -15.80
C ASP A 257 -18.63 -20.13 -14.70
N SER A 258 -17.67 -19.96 -13.80
CA SER A 258 -17.70 -19.00 -12.69
C SER A 258 -16.94 -17.73 -13.08
N ARG A 259 -17.26 -16.60 -12.45
CA ARG A 259 -16.60 -15.32 -12.73
C ARG A 259 -16.67 -14.35 -11.54
N VAL A 260 -15.71 -13.43 -11.52
CA VAL A 260 -15.75 -12.19 -10.75
C VAL A 260 -15.67 -11.05 -11.76
N THR A 261 -16.56 -10.07 -11.67
CA THR A 261 -16.57 -8.92 -12.57
C THR A 261 -16.84 -7.63 -11.81
N VAL A 262 -16.00 -6.62 -12.01
CA VAL A 262 -16.24 -5.27 -11.48
C VAL A 262 -17.24 -4.56 -12.39
N LEU A 263 -18.34 -4.09 -11.81
CA LEU A 263 -19.41 -3.38 -12.50
C LEU A 263 -19.10 -1.88 -12.60
N PRO A 264 -19.77 -1.14 -13.50
CA PRO A 264 -19.53 0.30 -13.69
C PRO A 264 -19.72 1.17 -12.44
N ASP A 265 -20.45 0.68 -11.42
CA ASP A 265 -20.63 1.38 -10.15
C ASP A 265 -19.66 0.94 -9.04
N GLY A 266 -18.72 0.05 -9.34
CA GLY A 266 -17.71 -0.46 -8.39
C GLY A 266 -18.19 -1.66 -7.57
N ASP A 267 -19.42 -2.14 -7.79
CA ASP A 267 -19.88 -3.40 -7.21
C ASP A 267 -19.22 -4.60 -7.94
N TYR A 268 -19.08 -5.73 -7.25
CA TYR A 268 -18.66 -6.99 -7.85
C TYR A 268 -19.88 -7.85 -8.22
N ASP A 269 -19.95 -8.37 -9.44
CA ASP A 269 -20.77 -9.53 -9.80
C ASP A 269 -19.96 -10.81 -9.59
N VAL A 270 -20.32 -11.58 -8.55
CA VAL A 270 -19.68 -12.83 -8.16
C VAL A 270 -20.61 -13.98 -8.52
N ARG A 271 -20.19 -14.78 -9.50
CA ARG A 271 -20.90 -15.99 -9.91
C ARG A 271 -19.99 -17.19 -9.71
N ALA A 272 -20.50 -18.18 -8.99
CA ALA A 272 -19.75 -19.41 -8.76
C ALA A 272 -20.64 -20.64 -8.84
N SER A 273 -20.10 -21.76 -9.30
CA SER A 273 -20.78 -23.04 -9.18
C SER A 273 -19.80 -24.18 -8.97
N ALA A 274 -20.09 -25.04 -8.01
CA ALA A 274 -19.22 -26.14 -7.61
C ALA A 274 -20.03 -27.36 -7.13
N ARG A 275 -19.38 -28.52 -7.09
CA ARG A 275 -19.96 -29.75 -6.53
C ARG A 275 -19.40 -29.99 -5.14
N GLU A 276 -20.16 -30.69 -4.30
CA GLU A 276 -19.71 -31.05 -2.95
C GLU A 276 -18.49 -31.99 -3.01
N GLU A 277 -17.42 -31.67 -2.28
CA GLU A 277 -16.13 -32.37 -2.38
C GLU A 277 -16.19 -33.82 -1.82
N ASN A 278 -17.07 -34.07 -0.84
CA ASN A 278 -17.12 -35.34 -0.10
C ASN A 278 -18.24 -36.30 -0.58
N GLY A 279 -18.54 -36.32 -1.88
CA GLY A 279 -19.42 -37.35 -2.47
C GLY A 279 -20.92 -37.14 -2.29
N GLY A 280 -21.36 -35.99 -1.75
CA GLY A 280 -22.78 -35.69 -1.54
C GLY A 280 -23.61 -35.47 -2.81
N GLY A 281 -22.97 -35.41 -4.00
CA GLY A 281 -23.62 -35.20 -5.29
C GLY A 281 -24.26 -33.81 -5.48
N SER A 282 -24.54 -33.11 -4.39
CA SER A 282 -25.12 -31.77 -4.37
C SER A 282 -24.30 -30.77 -5.17
N ARG A 283 -25.01 -29.87 -5.83
CA ARG A 283 -24.44 -28.75 -6.58
C ARG A 283 -24.76 -27.45 -5.87
N LEU A 284 -23.76 -26.59 -5.75
CA LEU A 284 -23.93 -25.24 -5.24
C LEU A 284 -23.83 -24.23 -6.41
N SER A 285 -24.66 -23.20 -6.35
CA SER A 285 -24.54 -21.99 -7.18
C SER A 285 -24.58 -20.74 -6.32
N VAL A 286 -23.78 -19.76 -6.69
CA VAL A 286 -23.71 -18.43 -6.10
C VAL A 286 -23.94 -17.41 -7.21
N HIS A 287 -24.81 -16.44 -6.94
CA HIS A 287 -24.95 -15.23 -7.74
C HIS A 287 -25.14 -14.07 -6.77
N LEU A 288 -24.05 -13.36 -6.49
CA LEU A 288 -24.02 -12.28 -5.53
C LEU A 288 -23.52 -11.01 -6.20
N ARG A 289 -24.19 -9.91 -5.91
CA ARG A 289 -23.66 -8.57 -6.10
C ARG A 289 -23.11 -8.10 -4.77
N VAL A 290 -21.79 -7.88 -4.69
CA VAL A 290 -21.11 -7.38 -3.48
C VAL A 290 -20.79 -5.91 -3.67
N ARG A 291 -21.28 -5.06 -2.76
CA ARG A 291 -21.13 -3.62 -2.77
C ARG A 291 -20.14 -3.17 -1.70
N PRO A 292 -18.92 -2.75 -2.07
CA PRO A 292 -18.01 -2.10 -1.14
C PRO A 292 -18.62 -0.81 -0.57
N ALA A 293 -18.47 -0.58 0.73
CA ALA A 293 -18.80 0.70 1.32
C ALA A 293 -17.73 1.74 0.96
N PRO A 294 -18.10 2.99 0.62
CA PRO A 294 -17.14 4.04 0.33
C PRO A 294 -16.13 4.23 1.48
N TYR A 295 -14.87 4.47 1.13
CA TYR A 295 -13.74 4.65 2.07
C TYR A 295 -13.42 3.45 2.97
N ALA A 296 -14.14 2.33 2.85
CA ALA A 296 -13.96 1.16 3.69
C ALA A 296 -13.11 0.08 3.01
N TYR A 297 -11.86 0.43 2.69
CA TYR A 297 -10.88 -0.47 2.09
C TYR A 297 -9.52 -0.38 2.79
N PHE A 298 -8.71 -1.41 2.59
CA PHE A 298 -7.28 -1.44 2.91
C PHE A 298 -6.50 -1.44 1.59
N PRO A 299 -5.51 -0.55 1.41
CA PRO A 299 -4.75 -0.48 0.16
C PRO A 299 -3.93 -1.75 -0.05
N GLY A 300 -3.62 -2.08 -1.30
CA GLY A 300 -2.74 -3.21 -1.60
C GLY A 300 -1.34 -2.96 -1.08
N ILE A 301 -0.82 -3.87 -0.26
CA ILE A 301 0.58 -3.85 0.22
C ILE A 301 1.29 -5.12 -0.23
N SER A 302 2.58 -5.01 -0.56
CA SER A 302 3.43 -6.15 -0.85
C SER A 302 4.65 -6.14 0.06
N MET A 303 4.87 -7.27 0.72
CA MET A 303 6.07 -7.58 1.47
C MET A 303 7.04 -8.29 0.56
N SER A 304 8.30 -7.84 0.55
CA SER A 304 9.38 -8.57 -0.10
C SER A 304 10.63 -8.61 0.77
N SER A 305 11.37 -9.72 0.74
CA SER A 305 12.70 -9.81 1.33
C SER A 305 13.71 -10.12 0.22
N GLY A 306 14.71 -9.28 0.01
CA GLY A 306 15.74 -9.54 -1.03
C GLY A 306 16.52 -8.36 -1.60
N GLY A 307 16.40 -7.14 -1.05
CA GLY A 307 17.22 -6.00 -1.48
C GLY A 307 18.62 -6.04 -0.89
N GLY A 308 19.57 -6.75 -1.53
CA GLY A 308 20.98 -6.61 -1.14
C GLY A 308 21.99 -7.61 -1.69
N GLY A 309 21.58 -8.77 -2.21
CA GLY A 309 22.58 -9.71 -2.74
C GLY A 309 22.00 -10.99 -3.31
N GLY A 310 21.80 -11.02 -4.63
CA GLY A 310 21.79 -12.21 -5.50
C GLY A 310 20.81 -13.37 -5.23
N GLY A 311 20.16 -13.45 -4.07
CA GLY A 311 19.18 -14.46 -3.71
C GLY A 311 17.78 -14.00 -4.11
N GLY A 312 17.02 -14.86 -4.78
CA GLY A 312 15.64 -14.57 -5.13
C GLY A 312 14.77 -14.33 -3.89
N GLY A 313 13.86 -13.36 -3.97
CA GLY A 313 13.14 -12.83 -2.82
C GLY A 313 11.82 -13.55 -2.50
N PHE A 314 11.45 -13.57 -1.22
CA PHE A 314 10.08 -13.85 -0.77
C PHE A 314 9.18 -12.70 -1.21
N VAL A 315 7.94 -13.02 -1.63
CA VAL A 315 6.91 -12.03 -1.92
C VAL A 315 5.59 -12.51 -1.32
N SER A 316 4.92 -11.66 -0.56
CA SER A 316 3.54 -11.86 -0.11
C SER A 316 2.85 -10.51 -0.01
N GLY A 317 1.67 -10.38 -0.60
CA GLY A 317 0.90 -9.16 -0.56
C GLY A 317 -0.59 -9.41 -0.43
N TYR A 318 -1.29 -8.37 -0.03
CA TYR A 318 -2.73 -8.40 0.16
C TYR A 318 -3.33 -7.01 0.06
N THR A 319 -4.60 -6.98 -0.29
CA THR A 319 -5.47 -5.81 -0.36
C THR A 319 -6.85 -6.21 0.19
N VAL A 320 -7.59 -5.26 0.75
CA VAL A 320 -8.97 -5.50 1.21
C VAL A 320 -9.88 -4.47 0.57
N PRO A 321 -10.33 -4.68 -0.69
CA PRO A 321 -11.10 -3.70 -1.43
C PRO A 321 -12.48 -3.45 -0.82
N ALA A 322 -13.01 -4.44 -0.10
CA ALA A 322 -14.31 -4.38 0.55
C ALA A 322 -14.20 -4.83 2.01
N LEU A 323 -13.43 -4.09 2.81
CA LEU A 323 -13.29 -4.33 4.26
C LEU A 323 -14.64 -4.19 4.98
N ARG A 324 -15.50 -3.32 4.46
CA ARG A 324 -16.93 -3.29 4.78
C ARG A 324 -17.72 -3.34 3.49
N ALA A 325 -18.59 -4.33 3.34
CA ALA A 325 -19.48 -4.44 2.19
C ALA A 325 -20.86 -4.97 2.58
N SER A 326 -21.79 -4.85 1.64
CA SER A 326 -23.03 -5.60 1.66
C SER A 326 -23.15 -6.50 0.42
N ALA A 327 -23.91 -7.58 0.54
CA ALA A 327 -24.18 -8.51 -0.54
C ALA A 327 -25.69 -8.68 -0.75
N MET A 328 -26.08 -8.78 -2.01
CA MET A 328 -27.43 -9.13 -2.42
C MET A 328 -27.38 -10.21 -3.50
N GLY A 329 -28.40 -11.07 -3.54
CA GLY A 329 -28.49 -12.14 -4.52
C GLY A 329 -28.83 -13.47 -3.88
N THR A 330 -28.31 -14.57 -4.43
CA THR A 330 -28.68 -15.92 -4.00
C THR A 330 -27.49 -16.85 -3.87
N LEU A 331 -27.63 -17.77 -2.92
CA LEU A 331 -26.83 -18.99 -2.82
C LEU A 331 -27.77 -20.17 -2.78
N CYS A 332 -27.63 -21.09 -3.73
CA CYS A 332 -28.47 -22.28 -3.80
C CYS A 332 -27.64 -23.53 -3.62
N VAL A 333 -28.13 -24.46 -2.80
CA VAL A 333 -27.67 -25.85 -2.80
C VAL A 333 -28.79 -26.71 -3.35
N ASP A 334 -28.55 -27.30 -4.52
CA ASP A 334 -29.55 -27.94 -5.36
C ASP A 334 -30.73 -26.98 -5.62
N ALA A 335 -31.94 -27.33 -5.19
CA ALA A 335 -33.14 -26.49 -5.36
C ALA A 335 -33.39 -25.54 -4.17
N LYS A 336 -32.58 -25.60 -3.10
CA LYS A 336 -32.79 -24.78 -1.89
C LYS A 336 -31.93 -23.52 -1.95
N CYS A 337 -32.59 -22.39 -2.14
CA CYS A 337 -31.92 -21.09 -2.25
C CYS A 337 -32.09 -20.26 -0.98
N GLU A 338 -30.99 -19.65 -0.57
CA GLU A 338 -30.96 -18.57 0.40
C GLU A 338 -30.84 -17.24 -0.33
N GLN A 339 -31.70 -16.29 0.03
CA GLN A 339 -31.70 -14.93 -0.50
C GLN A 339 -30.92 -14.02 0.45
N PHE A 340 -29.99 -13.26 -0.12
CA PHE A 340 -29.26 -12.21 0.58
C PHE A 340 -29.86 -10.86 0.18
N ILE A 341 -30.17 -10.04 1.18
CA ILE A 341 -30.70 -8.68 1.01
C ILE A 341 -29.86 -7.81 1.94
N ASP A 342 -28.95 -7.04 1.35
CA ASP A 342 -28.03 -6.14 2.06
C ASP A 342 -27.27 -6.83 3.19
N ALA A 343 -26.92 -8.10 2.98
CA ALA A 343 -26.29 -8.95 3.97
C ALA A 343 -24.83 -8.54 4.17
N GLN A 344 -24.29 -8.66 5.38
CA GLN A 344 -22.91 -8.29 5.65
C GLN A 344 -21.94 -9.11 4.79
N ALA A 345 -21.02 -8.41 4.11
CA ALA A 345 -20.02 -9.01 3.25
C ALA A 345 -18.62 -8.43 3.48
N TYR A 346 -17.63 -9.17 3.02
CA TYR A 346 -16.21 -8.86 3.08
C TYR A 346 -15.51 -9.41 1.83
N HIS A 347 -14.52 -8.67 1.31
CA HIS A 347 -13.66 -9.14 0.23
C HIS A 347 -12.20 -8.74 0.47
N ASP A 348 -11.30 -9.73 0.37
CA ASP A 348 -9.87 -9.51 0.21
C ASP A 348 -9.29 -10.25 -1.00
N HIS A 349 -8.11 -9.79 -1.40
CA HIS A 349 -7.32 -10.38 -2.44
C HIS A 349 -5.88 -10.47 -1.98
N ASN A 350 -5.31 -11.68 -2.05
CA ASN A 350 -3.98 -11.98 -1.56
C ASN A 350 -3.16 -12.59 -2.69
N TRP A 351 -1.85 -12.32 -2.73
CA TRP A 351 -0.92 -12.84 -3.73
C TRP A 351 0.43 -13.14 -3.09
N GLY A 352 1.25 -13.95 -3.77
CA GLY A 352 2.61 -14.23 -3.34
C GLY A 352 2.99 -15.69 -3.41
N VAL A 353 4.13 -15.98 -2.81
CA VAL A 353 4.72 -17.32 -2.66
C VAL A 353 4.26 -17.91 -1.34
N TRP A 354 3.60 -19.07 -1.36
CA TRP A 354 2.97 -19.63 -0.16
C TRP A 354 3.70 -20.82 0.46
N ARG A 355 4.88 -21.18 -0.07
CA ARG A 355 5.71 -22.26 0.50
C ARG A 355 6.11 -21.92 1.94
N GLY A 356 5.58 -22.71 2.89
CA GLY A 356 5.92 -22.58 4.31
C GLY A 356 5.35 -21.32 4.97
N VAL A 357 4.56 -20.51 4.27
CA VAL A 357 3.95 -19.31 4.82
C VAL A 357 2.84 -19.71 5.78
N THR A 358 2.82 -19.06 6.94
CA THR A 358 1.69 -19.11 7.87
C THR A 358 1.22 -17.69 8.16
N TRP A 359 0.00 -17.51 8.64
CA TRP A 359 -0.54 -16.18 8.88
C TRP A 359 -1.64 -16.20 9.94
N ASP A 360 -1.77 -15.06 10.61
CA ASP A 360 -2.93 -14.66 11.39
C ASP A 360 -3.72 -13.63 10.58
N TRP A 361 -5.04 -13.76 10.52
CA TRP A 361 -5.88 -12.82 9.77
C TRP A 361 -7.28 -12.77 10.35
N GLY A 362 -7.86 -11.59 10.42
CA GLY A 362 -9.25 -11.43 10.80
C GLY A 362 -9.77 -10.02 10.55
N ALA A 363 -11.08 -9.94 10.36
CA ALA A 363 -11.79 -8.68 10.30
C ALA A 363 -13.02 -8.75 11.22
N SER A 364 -13.32 -7.65 11.90
CA SER A 364 -14.48 -7.54 12.78
C SER A 364 -15.20 -6.23 12.58
N ARG A 365 -16.51 -6.24 12.82
CA ARG A 365 -17.37 -5.06 12.73
C ARG A 365 -18.06 -4.83 14.06
N ALA A 366 -17.98 -3.60 14.58
CA ALA A 366 -18.65 -3.16 15.78
C ALA A 366 -19.30 -1.79 15.52
N GLY A 367 -20.60 -1.80 15.20
CA GLY A 367 -21.34 -0.59 14.83
C GLY A 367 -20.75 0.13 13.62
N GLN A 368 -20.27 1.36 13.86
CA GLN A 368 -19.63 2.22 12.85
C GLN A 368 -18.19 1.77 12.53
N TYR A 369 -17.54 1.08 13.46
CA TYR A 369 -16.14 0.68 13.33
C TYR A 369 -16.00 -0.66 12.62
N THR A 370 -14.96 -0.77 11.81
CA THR A 370 -14.48 -2.03 11.26
C THR A 370 -12.97 -2.13 11.51
N LEU A 371 -12.55 -3.28 12.00
CA LEU A 371 -11.16 -3.63 12.29
C LEU A 371 -10.70 -4.66 11.26
N LEU A 372 -9.50 -4.48 10.74
CA LEU A 372 -8.72 -5.51 10.07
C LEU A 372 -7.48 -5.76 10.92
N TYR A 373 -7.12 -7.02 11.13
CA TYR A 373 -5.86 -7.36 11.77
C TYR A 373 -5.22 -8.57 11.10
N GLY A 374 -3.89 -8.60 11.12
CA GLY A 374 -3.18 -9.75 10.60
C GLY A 374 -1.68 -9.68 10.78
N ARG A 375 -1.05 -10.81 10.51
CA ARG A 375 0.40 -10.97 10.48
C ARG A 375 0.75 -12.11 9.54
N VAL A 376 1.72 -11.90 8.67
CA VAL A 376 2.26 -12.92 7.76
C VAL A 376 3.61 -13.37 8.29
N TYR A 377 3.82 -14.68 8.35
CA TYR A 377 5.06 -15.32 8.74
C TYR A 377 5.67 -15.99 7.50
N PRO A 378 6.80 -15.49 6.97
CA PRO A 378 7.50 -16.09 5.84
C PRO A 378 7.92 -17.55 6.12
N GLY A 379 7.91 -18.39 5.09
CA GLY A 379 8.30 -19.80 5.21
C GLY A 379 9.80 -20.02 5.09
N GLY A 380 10.37 -20.80 6.00
CA GLY A 380 11.78 -21.22 5.98
C GLY A 380 12.61 -20.58 7.09
N GLY A 381 13.58 -21.32 7.63
CA GLY A 381 14.45 -20.94 8.76
C GLY A 381 15.46 -19.82 8.46
N ASP A 382 15.13 -18.90 7.56
CA ASP A 382 15.90 -17.68 7.34
C ASP A 382 15.65 -16.73 8.51
N SER A 383 16.41 -16.97 9.58
CA SER A 383 16.61 -16.11 10.76
C SER A 383 17.01 -14.65 10.43
N ALA A 384 17.19 -14.32 9.14
CA ALA A 384 17.47 -12.99 8.63
C ALA A 384 16.21 -12.15 8.29
N VAL A 385 15.02 -12.75 8.18
CA VAL A 385 13.79 -11.98 7.92
C VAL A 385 13.14 -11.63 9.26
N SER A 386 13.15 -10.35 9.64
CA SER A 386 12.44 -9.90 10.83
C SER A 386 10.96 -10.23 10.68
N ILE A 387 10.37 -10.91 11.66
CA ILE A 387 8.92 -11.17 11.69
C ILE A 387 8.21 -9.81 11.60
N PRO A 388 7.33 -9.61 10.62
CA PRO A 388 6.61 -8.35 10.48
C PRO A 388 5.81 -8.03 11.74
N PRO A 389 5.74 -6.75 12.16
CA PRO A 389 4.83 -6.36 13.22
C PRO A 389 3.40 -6.79 12.86
N ALA A 390 2.61 -7.13 13.87
CA ALA A 390 1.19 -7.35 13.62
C ALA A 390 0.61 -6.02 13.17
N LEU A 391 -0.30 -6.08 12.21
CA LEU A 391 -1.03 -4.91 11.73
C LEU A 391 -2.42 -4.94 12.34
N VAL A 392 -2.86 -3.77 12.81
CA VAL A 392 -4.26 -3.54 13.17
C VAL A 392 -4.69 -2.24 12.49
N TYR A 393 -5.64 -2.34 11.58
CA TYR A 393 -6.15 -1.25 10.77
C TYR A 393 -7.60 -0.97 11.14
N LEU A 394 -7.88 0.27 11.54
CA LEU A 394 -9.19 0.70 12.02
C LEU A 394 -9.79 1.71 11.04
N ILE A 395 -11.04 1.48 10.66
CA ILE A 395 -11.87 2.40 9.89
C ILE A 395 -13.18 2.70 10.60
N ASP A 396 -13.80 3.82 10.26
CA ASP A 396 -15.19 4.14 10.57
C ASP A 396 -15.94 4.60 9.29
N SER A 397 -17.11 5.23 9.44
CA SER A 397 -17.92 5.72 8.32
C SER A 397 -17.27 6.84 7.50
N LEU A 398 -16.19 7.46 7.99
CA LEU A 398 -15.42 8.48 7.29
C LEU A 398 -14.12 7.93 6.66
N GLY A 399 -13.90 6.61 6.74
CA GLY A 399 -12.73 5.93 6.18
C GLY A 399 -11.65 5.64 7.22
N PHE A 400 -10.39 5.72 6.81
CA PHE A 400 -9.23 5.50 7.67
C PHE A 400 -9.33 6.27 9.00
N ARG A 401 -9.10 5.57 10.11
CA ARG A 401 -9.06 6.15 11.45
C ARG A 401 -7.67 6.06 12.06
N ALA A 402 -7.09 4.87 12.09
CA ALA A 402 -5.81 4.62 12.71
C ALA A 402 -5.20 3.30 12.20
N VAL A 403 -3.88 3.21 12.32
CA VAL A 403 -3.12 1.97 12.22
C VAL A 403 -2.37 1.78 13.54
N PHE A 404 -2.44 0.58 14.09
CA PHE A 404 -1.65 0.16 15.24
C PHE A 404 -0.70 -0.95 14.80
N ARG A 405 0.51 -0.93 15.35
CA ARG A 405 1.55 -1.94 15.13
C ARG A 405 1.82 -2.65 16.45
N PRO A 406 0.88 -3.45 16.97
CA PRO A 406 1.02 -4.00 18.30
C PRO A 406 2.26 -4.89 18.42
N LYS A 407 3.07 -4.59 19.43
CA LYS A 407 4.19 -5.46 19.81
C LYS A 407 3.67 -6.77 20.41
N VAL A 408 2.57 -6.67 21.18
CA VAL A 408 1.90 -7.78 21.84
C VAL A 408 0.39 -7.66 21.60
N ILE A 409 -0.24 -8.78 21.29
CA ILE A 409 -1.70 -8.94 21.35
C ILE A 409 -1.98 -9.82 22.56
N SER A 410 -2.68 -9.29 23.55
CA SER A 410 -3.07 -10.06 24.73
C SER A 410 -4.53 -10.46 24.64
N TYR A 411 -4.83 -11.69 25.05
CA TYR A 411 -6.18 -12.24 25.11
C TYR A 411 -6.52 -12.58 26.56
N ASP A 412 -7.69 -12.16 27.01
CA ASP A 412 -8.26 -12.62 28.27
C ASP A 412 -9.33 -13.67 27.97
N ASP A 413 -9.03 -14.94 28.22
CA ASP A 413 -9.87 -16.10 27.92
C ASP A 413 -11.11 -16.26 28.83
N GLY A 414 -11.83 -15.18 29.11
CA GLY A 414 -12.96 -15.16 30.04
C GLY A 414 -14.24 -15.87 29.57
N ARG A 415 -14.30 -16.35 28.32
CA ARG A 415 -15.47 -17.10 27.79
C ARG A 415 -15.19 -18.60 27.79
N THR A 416 -16.22 -19.40 28.08
CA THR A 416 -16.17 -20.86 27.90
C THR A 416 -17.19 -21.27 26.86
N LEU A 417 -16.72 -21.90 25.78
CA LEU A 417 -17.56 -22.50 24.75
C LEU A 417 -17.51 -24.01 24.87
N ARG A 418 -18.61 -24.66 24.52
CA ARG A 418 -18.69 -26.11 24.45
C ARG A 418 -18.59 -26.55 22.99
N VAL A 419 -17.54 -27.29 22.65
CA VAL A 419 -17.32 -27.85 21.31
C VAL A 419 -17.37 -29.37 21.43
N GLY A 420 -18.52 -29.96 21.04
CA GLY A 420 -18.80 -31.37 21.27
C GLY A 420 -18.90 -31.70 22.77
N SER A 421 -18.05 -32.62 23.23
CA SER A 421 -17.91 -32.97 24.66
C SER A 421 -16.88 -32.12 25.41
N ALA A 422 -16.05 -31.35 24.72
CA ALA A 422 -15.02 -30.53 25.32
C ALA A 422 -15.55 -29.13 25.69
N GLN A 423 -15.16 -28.64 26.87
CA GLN A 423 -15.22 -27.22 27.18
C GLN A 423 -13.88 -26.60 26.82
N ILE A 424 -13.93 -25.56 25.98
CA ILE A 424 -12.76 -24.77 25.60
C ILE A 424 -12.93 -23.35 26.16
N ARG A 425 -11.88 -22.81 26.76
CA ARG A 425 -11.81 -21.39 27.04
C ARG A 425 -11.45 -20.66 25.76
N VAL A 426 -12.14 -19.55 25.51
CA VAL A 426 -11.90 -18.69 24.36
C VAL A 426 -11.78 -17.24 24.82
N PRO A 427 -11.05 -16.40 24.06
CA PRO A 427 -10.91 -14.99 24.37
C PRO A 427 -12.26 -14.32 24.59
N SER A 428 -12.39 -13.57 25.68
CA SER A 428 -13.47 -12.63 25.97
C SER A 428 -13.08 -11.21 25.57
N HIS A 429 -11.85 -10.81 25.86
CA HIS A 429 -11.29 -9.51 25.52
C HIS A 429 -9.98 -9.68 24.75
N ALA A 430 -9.64 -8.71 23.92
CA ALA A 430 -8.33 -8.57 23.31
C ALA A 430 -7.80 -7.13 23.49
N SER A 431 -6.53 -6.99 23.85
CA SER A 431 -5.86 -5.69 23.94
C SER A 431 -4.64 -5.64 23.03
N PHE A 432 -4.57 -4.54 22.27
CA PHE A 432 -3.53 -4.25 21.30
C PHE A 432 -2.81 -2.97 21.76
N GLU A 433 -1.58 -3.13 22.24
CA GLU A 433 -0.73 -2.02 22.70
C GLU A 433 0.24 -1.64 21.59
N ASP A 434 0.17 -0.40 21.10
CA ASP A 434 1.00 0.05 19.99
C ASP A 434 2.49 0.11 20.36
N ALA A 435 3.36 -0.20 19.39
CA ALA A 435 4.81 -0.22 19.63
C ALA A 435 5.44 1.19 19.67
N HIS A 436 4.78 2.21 19.10
CA HIS A 436 5.37 3.54 18.88
C HIS A 436 4.72 4.68 19.68
N GLY A 437 3.77 4.40 20.58
CA GLY A 437 3.08 5.46 21.32
C GLY A 437 2.31 5.01 22.57
N ASN A 438 1.53 5.94 23.13
CA ASN A 438 0.61 5.70 24.25
C ASN A 438 -0.78 5.24 23.80
N ASP A 439 -0.98 5.02 22.49
CA ASP A 439 -2.27 4.64 21.94
C ASP A 439 -2.50 3.14 22.15
N THR A 440 -3.62 2.83 22.81
CA THR A 440 -4.04 1.45 23.07
C THR A 440 -5.40 1.23 22.44
N LEU A 441 -5.54 0.16 21.67
CA LEU A 441 -6.85 -0.33 21.21
C LEU A 441 -7.29 -1.49 22.11
N ARG A 442 -8.46 -1.33 22.72
CA ARG A 442 -9.13 -2.38 23.48
C ARG A 442 -10.36 -2.86 22.73
N VAL A 443 -10.48 -4.17 22.59
CA VAL A 443 -11.63 -4.85 21.97
C VAL A 443 -12.29 -5.72 23.03
N ASP A 444 -13.56 -5.42 23.33
CA ASP A 444 -14.38 -6.14 24.30
C ASP A 444 -15.44 -7.02 23.61
#